data_AF-A0A2E6N331-F1
#
_entry.id   AF-A0A2E6N331-F1
#
_cell.length_a   1.000
_cell.length_b   1.000
_cell.length_c   1.000
_cell.angle_alpha   90.00
_cell.angle_beta   90.00
_cell.angle_gamma   90.00
#
_symmetry.space_group_name_H-M   'P 1'
#
loop_
_entity.id
_entity.type
_entity.pdbx_description
1 polymer ?
#
loop_
_entity_poly.entity_id
_entity_poly.type
_entity_poly.pdbx_seq_one_letter_code
_entity_poly.pdbx_strand_id
1 'polypeptide(L)'
;MLESSSNIHAQFEEPNIKKVSTEDAAVFEAEFKDIKWTGQGFNYNELDRVPAIELRARLESVFGEPTKTIEDIVELGKLRAGKAIQFEYWFIVDGEIPMMILDLDGPFADGLVYVGASRYIDLMPAVKRTLTRQLLDTEPKAYLDYFYSPEREKWFEVSYQHGKYIKKEVDKPSQIRLY
;
A
#
# COMPACT_ATOMS: atom_id res chain seq x y z
N MET A 1 24.75 -38.68 23.99
CA MET A 1 23.31 -39.02 23.83
C MET A 1 22.59 -38.45 25.05
N LEU A 2 21.75 -37.44 24.97
CA LEU A 2 20.83 -37.06 23.90
C LEU A 2 20.92 -35.57 23.57
N GLU A 3 20.66 -35.30 22.29
CA GLU A 3 20.73 -34.01 21.61
C GLU A 3 19.51 -33.12 21.91
N SER A 4 19.81 -31.84 22.10
CA SER A 4 19.05 -30.66 21.66
C SER A 4 17.53 -30.78 21.49
N SER A 5 16.79 -30.40 22.53
CA SER A 5 15.36 -30.07 22.46
C SER A 5 15.11 -28.56 22.33
N SER A 6 15.93 -27.84 21.56
CA SER A 6 15.80 -26.37 21.41
C SER A 6 15.37 -25.93 20.00
N ASN A 7 14.77 -26.81 19.20
CA ASN A 7 14.42 -26.50 17.80
C ASN A 7 12.96 -26.75 17.40
N ILE A 8 12.03 -26.84 18.37
CA ILE A 8 10.59 -26.94 18.08
C ILE A 8 9.88 -25.57 18.19
N HIS A 9 10.60 -24.53 18.63
CA HIS A 9 10.08 -23.15 18.72
C HIS A 9 10.31 -22.27 17.49
N ALA A 10 10.73 -22.83 16.35
CA ALA A 10 10.64 -22.16 15.04
C ALA A 10 9.19 -22.10 14.55
N GLN A 11 8.27 -21.79 15.45
CA GLN A 11 6.91 -21.35 15.16
C GLN A 11 7.06 -19.97 14.52
N PHE A 12 7.19 -19.96 13.18
CA PHE A 12 7.29 -18.80 12.28
C PHE A 12 7.10 -17.46 13.00
N GLU A 13 8.20 -16.78 13.32
CA GLU A 13 8.12 -15.39 13.79
C GLU A 13 7.32 -14.59 12.77
N GLU A 14 6.36 -13.79 13.26
CA GLU A 14 5.58 -12.94 12.38
C GLU A 14 6.51 -11.89 11.73
N PRO A 15 6.50 -11.75 10.40
CA PRO A 15 7.32 -10.76 9.71
C PRO A 15 7.13 -9.36 10.29
N ASN A 16 8.24 -8.68 10.54
CA ASN A 16 8.23 -7.29 10.96
C ASN A 16 8.09 -6.38 9.73
N ILE A 17 6.90 -5.80 9.54
CA ILE A 17 6.58 -4.93 8.41
C ILE A 17 6.76 -3.47 8.84
N LYS A 18 7.79 -2.79 8.31
CA LYS A 18 8.05 -1.38 8.62
C LYS A 18 7.73 -0.49 7.42
N LYS A 19 6.84 0.51 7.61
CA LYS A 19 6.54 1.53 6.59
C LYS A 19 7.73 2.45 6.37
N VAL A 20 8.00 2.75 5.11
CA VAL A 20 8.98 3.75 4.66
C VAL A 20 8.30 5.11 4.68
N SER A 21 8.88 6.07 5.39
CA SER A 21 8.36 7.44 5.48
C SER A 21 8.50 8.19 4.14
N THR A 22 7.84 9.34 4.02
CA THR A 22 7.97 10.18 2.82
C THR A 22 9.40 10.72 2.69
N GLU A 23 10.05 10.99 3.81
CA GLU A 23 11.43 11.46 3.92
C GLU A 23 12.45 10.39 3.49
N ASP A 24 12.17 9.13 3.78
CA ASP A 24 13.05 7.99 3.45
C ASP A 24 12.80 7.42 2.04
N ALA A 25 11.81 7.94 1.31
CA ALA A 25 11.44 7.44 -0.01
C ALA A 25 12.63 7.47 -0.99
N ALA A 26 13.42 8.54 -1.01
CA ALA A 26 14.59 8.65 -1.89
C ALA A 26 15.67 7.60 -1.56
N VAL A 27 15.84 7.26 -0.28
CA VAL A 27 16.78 6.23 0.17
C VAL A 27 16.31 4.86 -0.29
N PHE A 28 15.02 4.56 -0.09
CA PHE A 28 14.40 3.31 -0.54
C PHE A 28 14.53 3.12 -2.06
N GLU A 29 14.22 4.14 -2.86
CA GLU A 29 14.37 4.08 -4.32
C GLU A 29 15.83 3.83 -4.73
N ALA A 30 16.79 4.49 -4.07
CA ALA A 30 18.20 4.33 -4.37
C ALA A 30 18.73 2.93 -4.00
N GLU A 31 18.33 2.40 -2.85
CA GLU A 31 18.71 1.08 -2.35
C GLU A 31 18.16 -0.04 -3.24
N PHE A 32 16.92 0.11 -3.72
CA PHE A 32 16.19 -0.94 -4.43
C PHE A 32 16.05 -0.68 -5.94
N LYS A 33 16.85 0.23 -6.51
CA LYS A 33 16.81 0.62 -7.93
C LYS A 33 16.93 -0.55 -8.91
N ASP A 34 17.69 -1.59 -8.55
CA ASP A 34 18.00 -2.74 -9.42
C ASP A 34 17.05 -3.93 -9.18
N ILE A 35 15.99 -3.73 -8.39
CA ILE A 35 15.01 -4.78 -8.11
C ILE A 35 14.12 -5.03 -9.31
N LYS A 36 14.02 -6.32 -9.66
CA LYS A 36 12.95 -6.82 -10.51
C LYS A 36 11.69 -6.97 -9.67
N TRP A 37 10.80 -6.00 -9.82
CA TRP A 37 9.49 -5.98 -9.20
C TRP A 37 8.54 -6.93 -9.92
N THR A 38 7.74 -7.67 -9.16
CA THR A 38 6.61 -8.44 -9.69
C THR A 38 5.32 -7.98 -9.04
N GLY A 39 4.30 -7.76 -9.88
CA GLY A 39 2.94 -7.42 -9.46
C GLY A 39 2.07 -8.65 -9.18
N GLN A 40 2.64 -9.87 -9.17
CA GLN A 40 1.95 -11.07 -8.67
C GLN A 40 1.96 -11.07 -7.13
N GLY A 41 1.36 -10.03 -6.58
CA GLY A 41 1.22 -9.84 -5.18
C GLY A 41 -0.16 -10.27 -4.74
N PHE A 42 -0.23 -11.54 -4.32
CA PHE A 42 -1.28 -12.24 -3.56
C PHE A 42 -1.98 -13.28 -4.45
N ASN A 43 -1.99 -14.55 -4.00
CA ASN A 43 -3.09 -15.43 -4.39
C ASN A 43 -4.37 -14.78 -3.85
N TYR A 44 -5.51 -14.93 -4.54
CA TYR A 44 -6.83 -14.46 -4.07
C TYR A 44 -6.94 -14.52 -2.55
N ASN A 45 -6.96 -13.36 -1.88
CA ASN A 45 -7.09 -13.28 -0.43
C ASN A 45 -8.31 -12.45 -0.02
N GLU A 46 -8.53 -12.32 1.28
CA GLU A 46 -9.68 -11.58 1.81
C GLU A 46 -9.61 -10.08 1.50
N LEU A 47 -8.42 -9.48 1.43
CA LEU A 47 -8.25 -8.06 1.15
C LEU A 47 -8.66 -7.69 -0.28
N ASP A 48 -8.53 -8.61 -1.24
CA ASP A 48 -8.96 -8.41 -2.63
C ASP A 48 -10.48 -8.16 -2.77
N ARG A 49 -11.25 -8.42 -1.70
CA ARG A 49 -12.71 -8.21 -1.64
C ARG A 49 -13.12 -7.03 -0.77
N VAL A 50 -12.16 -6.36 -0.13
CA VAL A 50 -12.43 -5.20 0.72
C VAL A 50 -12.35 -3.95 -0.16
N PRO A 51 -13.31 -3.01 -0.06
CA PRO A 51 -13.24 -1.77 -0.81
C PRO A 51 -11.91 -1.04 -0.59
N ALA A 52 -11.27 -0.56 -1.66
CA ALA A 52 -9.97 0.12 -1.59
C ALA A 52 -10.01 1.33 -0.64
N ILE A 53 -11.13 2.06 -0.64
CA ILE A 53 -11.40 3.19 0.26
C ILE A 53 -11.39 2.80 1.75
N GLU A 54 -11.83 1.57 2.07
CA GLU A 54 -11.76 1.03 3.42
C GLU A 54 -10.34 0.59 3.78
N LEU A 55 -9.66 -0.10 2.86
CA LEU A 55 -8.27 -0.50 3.04
C LEU A 55 -7.36 0.71 3.28
N ARG A 56 -7.60 1.83 2.59
CA ARG A 56 -6.87 3.09 2.81
C ARG A 56 -7.01 3.61 4.25
N ALA A 57 -8.21 3.59 4.82
CA ALA A 57 -8.44 4.00 6.21
C ALA A 57 -7.82 3.03 7.23
N ARG A 58 -7.78 1.73 6.92
CA ARG A 58 -7.11 0.73 7.77
C ARG A 58 -5.58 0.87 7.71
N LEU A 59 -5.04 1.11 6.52
CA LEU A 59 -3.62 1.44 6.32
C LEU A 59 -3.23 2.71 7.08
N GLU A 60 -4.07 3.74 7.06
CA GLU A 60 -3.89 4.96 7.86
C GLU A 60 -3.78 4.67 9.36
N SER A 61 -4.58 3.72 9.84
CA SER A 61 -4.65 3.34 11.24
C SER A 61 -3.39 2.59 11.69
N VAL A 62 -2.92 1.66 10.86
CA VAL A 62 -1.77 0.80 11.18
C VAL A 62 -0.43 1.50 10.90
N PHE A 63 -0.32 2.20 9.78
CA PHE A 63 0.96 2.71 9.25
C PHE A 63 1.01 4.23 9.09
N GLY A 64 -0.08 4.95 9.39
CA GLY A 64 -0.17 6.39 9.16
C GLY A 64 -0.32 6.75 7.69
N GLU A 65 0.10 7.96 7.33
CA GLU A 65 -0.01 8.49 5.97
C GLU A 65 0.73 7.62 4.94
N PRO A 66 0.36 7.64 3.65
CA PRO A 66 1.07 6.94 2.58
C PRO A 66 2.55 7.36 2.48
N THR A 67 3.36 6.57 1.78
CA THR A 67 4.73 6.98 1.41
C THR A 67 4.69 7.99 0.25
N LYS A 68 3.72 7.82 -0.66
CA LYS A 68 3.43 8.74 -1.75
C LYS A 68 1.92 8.91 -1.90
N THR A 69 1.48 10.15 -1.99
CA THR A 69 0.11 10.53 -2.38
C THR A 69 0.05 10.79 -3.88
N ILE A 70 -1.16 10.97 -4.42
CA ILE A 70 -1.33 11.41 -5.81
C ILE A 70 -0.56 12.72 -6.08
N GLU A 71 -0.47 13.63 -5.10
CA GLU A 71 0.24 14.90 -5.25
C GLU A 71 1.72 14.65 -5.54
N ASP A 72 2.35 13.77 -4.76
CA ASP A 72 3.75 13.36 -4.96
C ASP A 72 3.96 12.64 -6.31
N ILE A 73 3.02 11.77 -6.70
CA ILE A 73 3.12 10.98 -7.93
C ILE A 73 3.02 11.89 -9.16
N VAL A 74 2.12 12.88 -9.12
CA VAL A 74 1.92 13.86 -10.19
C VAL A 74 3.15 14.76 -10.33
N GLU A 75 3.68 15.31 -9.24
CA GLU A 75 4.83 16.23 -9.27
C GLU A 75 6.08 15.60 -9.88
N LEU A 76 6.25 14.28 -9.71
CA LEU A 76 7.35 13.53 -10.31
C LEU A 76 7.16 13.24 -11.80
N GLY A 77 6.08 13.72 -12.43
CA GLY A 77 5.74 13.42 -13.82
C GLY A 77 5.47 11.93 -14.08
N LYS A 78 5.24 11.14 -13.01
CA LYS A 78 5.09 9.69 -13.06
C LYS A 78 3.63 9.25 -13.24
N LEU A 79 2.70 10.18 -13.49
CA LEU A 79 1.32 9.86 -13.86
C LEU A 79 1.36 9.07 -15.17
N ARG A 80 1.43 7.74 -15.06
CA ARG A 80 1.47 6.84 -16.21
C ARG A 80 0.12 6.98 -16.89
N ALA A 81 0.11 7.49 -18.12
CA ALA A 81 -1.09 7.59 -18.94
C ALA A 81 -1.83 6.22 -18.91
N GLY A 82 -3.05 6.23 -18.37
CA GLY A 82 -3.89 5.02 -18.22
C GLY A 82 -3.88 4.34 -16.86
N LYS A 83 -3.14 4.83 -15.84
CA LYS A 83 -3.25 4.35 -14.45
C LYS A 83 -3.36 5.52 -13.49
N ALA A 84 -4.45 5.59 -12.74
CA ALA A 84 -4.63 6.59 -11.69
C ALA A 84 -4.21 5.99 -10.36
N ILE A 85 -2.93 6.16 -10.02
CA ILE A 85 -2.46 5.75 -8.71
C ILE A 85 -2.97 6.76 -7.68
N GLN A 86 -3.78 6.33 -6.72
CA GLN A 86 -4.25 7.22 -5.65
C GLN A 86 -3.15 7.45 -4.60
N PHE A 87 -2.52 6.36 -4.17
CA PHE A 87 -1.48 6.38 -3.15
C PHE A 87 -0.56 5.16 -3.26
N GLU A 88 0.61 5.26 -2.63
CA GLU A 88 1.56 4.17 -2.48
C GLU A 88 2.01 4.09 -1.02
N TYR A 89 1.96 2.88 -0.44
CA TYR A 89 2.66 2.56 0.80
C TYR A 89 3.86 1.68 0.47
N TRP A 90 5.04 2.09 0.93
CA TRP A 90 6.26 1.32 0.74
C TRP A 90 6.72 0.74 2.08
N PHE A 91 7.30 -0.45 2.03
CA PHE A 91 7.67 -1.22 3.20
C PHE A 91 9.02 -1.88 3.05
N ILE A 92 9.69 -2.04 4.18
CA ILE A 92 10.81 -2.96 4.37
C ILE A 92 10.35 -4.01 5.38
N VAL A 93 10.32 -5.27 4.95
CA VAL A 93 9.95 -6.42 5.77
C VAL A 93 11.21 -7.12 6.26
N ASP A 94 11.25 -7.40 7.56
CA ASP A 94 12.39 -8.03 8.26
C ASP A 94 13.74 -7.32 8.03
N GLY A 95 13.69 -6.03 7.68
CA GLY A 95 14.87 -5.20 7.44
C GLY A 95 15.51 -5.35 6.06
N GLU A 96 15.05 -6.26 5.19
CA GLU A 96 15.75 -6.56 3.92
C GLU A 96 14.84 -6.80 2.70
N ILE A 97 13.55 -7.02 2.92
CA ILE A 97 12.60 -7.39 1.86
C ILE A 97 11.76 -6.16 1.50
N PRO A 98 11.95 -5.56 0.32
CA PRO A 98 11.18 -4.40 -0.08
C PRO A 98 9.85 -4.83 -0.71
N MET A 99 8.80 -4.10 -0.35
CA MET A 99 7.44 -4.32 -0.81
C MET A 99 6.73 -2.97 -0.99
N MET A 100 5.78 -2.90 -1.92
CA MET A 100 4.86 -1.77 -2.06
C MET A 100 3.41 -2.25 -2.12
N ILE A 101 2.49 -1.41 -1.65
CA ILE A 101 1.05 -1.54 -1.81
C ILE A 101 0.56 -0.29 -2.55
N LEU A 102 -0.12 -0.51 -3.66
CA LEU A 102 -0.53 0.53 -4.59
C LEU A 102 -2.03 0.44 -4.81
N ASP A 103 -2.71 1.59 -4.83
CA ASP A 103 -4.07 1.67 -5.34
C ASP A 103 -4.03 2.12 -6.81
N LEU A 104 -4.11 1.17 -7.74
CA LEU A 104 -4.05 1.45 -9.18
C LEU A 104 -5.42 1.71 -9.83
N ASP A 105 -6.48 1.21 -9.19
CA ASP A 105 -7.85 1.21 -9.72
C ASP A 105 -8.73 2.26 -9.02
N GLY A 106 -8.26 2.80 -7.89
CA GLY A 106 -8.84 3.92 -7.19
C GLY A 106 -9.90 3.52 -6.16
N PRO A 107 -10.52 4.53 -5.51
CA PRO A 107 -11.44 4.35 -4.37
C PRO A 107 -12.80 3.73 -4.74
N PHE A 108 -13.00 3.40 -6.02
CA PHE A 108 -14.21 2.78 -6.54
C PHE A 108 -14.06 1.27 -6.72
N ALA A 109 -12.84 0.74 -6.63
CA ALA A 109 -12.53 -0.66 -6.76
C ALA A 109 -12.41 -1.36 -5.41
N ASP A 110 -12.26 -2.67 -5.47
CA ASP A 110 -11.94 -3.53 -4.35
C ASP A 110 -10.48 -3.98 -4.45
N GLY A 111 -9.85 -4.22 -3.30
CA GLY A 111 -8.47 -4.67 -3.22
C GLY A 111 -7.44 -3.58 -3.48
N LEU A 112 -6.17 -3.99 -3.42
CA LEU A 112 -5.00 -3.18 -3.71
C LEU A 112 -3.98 -4.03 -4.45
N VAL A 113 -3.07 -3.40 -5.18
CA VAL A 113 -1.99 -4.09 -5.88
C VAL A 113 -0.76 -4.16 -5.00
N TYR A 114 -0.22 -5.37 -4.86
CA TYR A 114 0.98 -5.59 -4.09
C TYR A 114 2.15 -5.89 -5.00
N VAL A 115 3.27 -5.24 -4.71
CA VAL A 115 4.47 -5.31 -5.50
C VAL A 115 5.59 -5.79 -4.59
N GLY A 116 6.18 -6.94 -4.92
CA GLY A 116 7.30 -7.51 -4.19
C GLY A 116 8.50 -7.72 -5.10
N ALA A 117 9.68 -7.83 -4.53
CA ALA A 117 10.87 -8.25 -5.28
C ALA A 117 10.75 -9.74 -5.64
N SER A 118 10.93 -10.10 -6.92
CA SER A 118 10.76 -11.49 -7.40
C SER A 118 11.64 -12.50 -6.65
N ARG A 119 12.79 -12.06 -6.11
CA ARG A 119 13.71 -12.92 -5.35
C ARG A 119 13.14 -13.39 -3.99
N TYR A 120 12.10 -12.74 -3.48
CA TYR A 120 11.48 -13.04 -2.18
C TYR A 120 10.05 -13.57 -2.31
N ILE A 121 9.66 -14.07 -3.50
CA ILE A 121 8.29 -14.48 -3.78
C ILE A 121 7.77 -15.56 -2.83
N ASP A 122 8.64 -16.47 -2.38
CA ASP A 122 8.30 -17.56 -1.46
C ASP A 122 8.04 -17.08 -0.02
N LEU A 123 8.56 -15.90 0.35
CA LEU A 123 8.36 -15.30 1.67
C LEU A 123 7.07 -14.47 1.73
N MET A 124 6.61 -13.98 0.57
CA MET A 124 5.41 -13.15 0.48
C MET A 124 4.19 -13.78 1.16
N PRO A 125 3.82 -15.07 1.00
CA PRO A 125 2.67 -15.64 1.69
C PRO A 125 2.59 -15.38 3.21
N ALA A 126 3.72 -15.35 3.92
CA ALA A 126 3.74 -15.04 5.35
C ALA A 126 3.54 -13.54 5.63
N VAL A 127 4.24 -12.68 4.89
CA VAL A 127 4.06 -11.22 4.94
C VAL A 127 2.60 -10.84 4.70
N LYS A 128 2.01 -11.49 3.70
CA LYS A 128 0.63 -11.32 3.25
C LYS A 128 -0.39 -11.61 4.36
N ARG A 129 -0.28 -12.78 5.01
CA ARG A 129 -1.16 -13.16 6.12
C ARG A 129 -1.04 -12.17 7.28
N THR A 130 0.17 -11.75 7.60
CA THR A 130 0.45 -10.82 8.70
C THR A 130 -0.18 -9.46 8.42
N LEU A 131 -0.01 -8.93 7.21
CA LEU A 131 -0.63 -7.69 6.79
C LEU A 131 -2.16 -7.78 6.80
N THR A 132 -2.73 -8.86 6.25
CA THR A 132 -4.19 -9.08 6.26
C THR A 132 -4.74 -9.05 7.67
N ARG A 133 -4.09 -9.75 8.61
CA ARG A 133 -4.47 -9.74 10.02
C ARG A 133 -4.39 -8.33 10.61
N GLN A 134 -3.27 -7.63 10.43
CA GLN A 134 -3.08 -6.26 10.93
C GLN A 134 -4.17 -5.29 10.43
N LEU A 135 -4.54 -5.37 9.15
CA LEU A 135 -5.53 -4.47 8.57
C LEU A 135 -6.96 -4.82 9.00
N LEU A 136 -7.33 -6.10 9.02
CA LEU A 136 -8.69 -6.53 9.37
C LEU A 136 -8.99 -6.38 10.87
N ASP A 137 -7.99 -6.57 11.73
CA ASP A 137 -8.13 -6.45 13.19
C ASP A 137 -8.15 -4.98 13.68
N THR A 138 -7.85 -4.02 12.79
CA THR A 138 -7.72 -2.61 13.16
C THR A 138 -8.92 -1.79 12.71
N GLU A 139 -9.42 -0.93 13.59
CA GLU A 139 -10.47 0.02 13.24
C GLU A 139 -9.95 1.09 12.27
N PRO A 140 -10.76 1.52 11.27
CA PRO A 140 -10.32 2.51 10.29
C PRO A 140 -10.02 3.88 10.94
N LYS A 141 -8.98 4.56 10.46
CA LYS A 141 -8.60 5.91 10.91
C LYS A 141 -8.98 6.95 9.85
N ALA A 142 -9.36 8.14 10.32
CA ALA A 142 -9.74 9.25 9.46
C ALA A 142 -8.61 9.68 8.52
N TYR A 143 -8.95 9.93 7.26
CA TYR A 143 -8.02 10.40 6.24
C TYR A 143 -8.73 11.27 5.19
N LEU A 144 -7.95 12.05 4.45
CA LEU A 144 -8.37 12.84 3.30
C LEU A 144 -7.32 12.67 2.20
N ASP A 145 -7.75 12.26 1.01
CA ASP A 145 -6.93 12.13 -0.19
C ASP A 145 -7.67 12.65 -1.42
N TYR A 146 -6.95 12.74 -2.53
CA TYR A 146 -7.50 13.04 -3.84
C TYR A 146 -7.27 11.88 -4.80
N PHE A 147 -8.18 11.73 -5.74
CA PHE A 147 -8.09 10.76 -6.82
C PHE A 147 -8.53 11.39 -8.13
N TYR A 148 -7.74 11.21 -9.19
CA TYR A 148 -8.15 11.56 -10.54
C TYR A 148 -8.66 10.31 -11.25
N SER A 149 -9.94 10.29 -11.66
CA SER A 149 -10.49 9.20 -12.46
C SER A 149 -10.24 9.47 -13.95
N PRO A 150 -9.37 8.71 -14.64
CA PRO A 150 -9.09 8.94 -16.05
C PRO A 150 -10.29 8.62 -16.92
N GLU A 151 -11.07 7.60 -16.54
CA GLU A 151 -12.28 7.17 -17.26
C GLU A 151 -13.38 8.24 -17.27
N ARG A 152 -13.46 9.03 -16.19
CA ARG A 152 -14.47 10.09 -16.03
C ARG A 152 -13.92 11.47 -16.37
N GLU A 153 -12.60 11.60 -16.47
CA GLU A 153 -11.89 12.88 -16.54
C GLU A 153 -12.27 13.82 -15.37
N LYS A 154 -12.47 13.25 -14.18
CA LYS A 154 -12.94 13.97 -12.99
C LYS A 154 -12.03 13.78 -11.78
N TRP A 155 -11.94 14.82 -10.96
CA TRP A 155 -11.30 14.78 -9.66
C TRP A 155 -12.30 14.39 -8.58
N PHE A 156 -11.81 13.61 -7.62
CA PHE A 156 -12.56 13.19 -6.46
C PHE A 156 -11.78 13.50 -5.19
N GLU A 157 -12.47 14.09 -4.23
CA GLU A 157 -12.08 14.07 -2.82
C GLU A 157 -12.54 12.74 -2.22
N VAL A 158 -11.60 12.04 -1.60
CA VAL A 158 -11.81 10.72 -1.03
C VAL A 158 -11.46 10.79 0.45
N SER A 159 -12.39 10.42 1.32
CA SER A 159 -12.14 10.51 2.75
C SER A 159 -12.88 9.45 3.54
N TYR A 160 -12.37 9.21 4.74
CA TYR A 160 -13.08 8.54 5.80
C TYR A 160 -13.12 9.45 7.02
N GLN A 161 -14.31 9.68 7.57
CA GLN A 161 -14.47 10.42 8.83
C GLN A 161 -15.73 9.96 9.56
N HIS A 162 -15.63 9.73 10.86
CA HIS A 162 -16.76 9.36 11.73
C HIS A 162 -17.60 8.18 11.18
N GLY A 163 -16.95 7.10 10.72
CA GLY A 163 -17.64 5.92 10.21
C GLY A 163 -18.23 6.07 8.80
N LYS A 164 -17.96 7.17 8.09
CA LYS A 164 -18.47 7.41 6.74
C LYS A 164 -17.35 7.51 5.73
N TYR A 165 -17.50 6.76 4.64
CA TYR A 165 -16.65 6.84 3.45
C TYR A 165 -17.29 7.80 2.44
N ILE A 166 -16.51 8.77 1.96
CA ILE A 166 -16.97 9.83 1.07
C ILE A 166 -16.14 9.79 -0.22
N LYS A 167 -16.84 9.88 -1.36
CA LYS A 167 -16.28 10.02 -2.71
C LYS A 167 -17.00 11.17 -3.39
N LYS A 168 -16.44 12.36 -3.31
CA LYS A 168 -17.10 13.59 -3.77
C LYS A 168 -16.38 14.11 -5.00
N GLU A 169 -17.11 14.28 -6.10
CA GLU A 169 -16.57 14.99 -7.26
C GLU A 169 -16.24 16.43 -6.88
N VAL A 170 -15.04 16.87 -7.26
CA VAL A 170 -14.51 18.21 -7.00
C VAL A 170 -13.84 18.74 -8.26
N ASP A 171 -13.63 20.05 -8.31
CA ASP A 171 -12.68 20.62 -9.26
C ASP A 171 -11.26 20.15 -8.94
N LYS A 172 -10.35 20.25 -9.92
CA LYS A 172 -8.94 19.91 -9.70
C LYS A 172 -8.41 20.66 -8.46
N PRO A 173 -7.90 19.94 -7.45
CA PRO A 173 -7.34 20.57 -6.26
C PRO A 173 -6.22 21.53 -6.64
N SER A 174 -6.25 22.76 -6.11
CA SER A 174 -5.35 23.84 -6.52
C SER A 174 -3.87 23.54 -6.24
N GLN A 175 -3.60 22.70 -5.25
CA GLN A 175 -2.26 22.26 -4.89
C GLN A 175 -1.68 21.23 -5.88
N ILE A 176 -2.52 20.53 -6.65
CA ILE A 176 -2.07 19.48 -7.58
C ILE A 176 -1.73 20.09 -8.94
N ARG A 177 -0.45 19.99 -9.31
CA ARG A 177 0.08 20.53 -10.56
C ARG A 177 0.34 19.41 -11.57
N LEU A 178 -0.61 19.19 -12.48
CA LEU A 178 -0.40 18.38 -13.69
C LEU A 178 0.46 19.20 -14.67
N TYR A 179 1.65 18.71 -15.02
CA TYR A 179 2.55 19.31 -16.01
C TYR A 179 2.51 18.54 -17.32
#